data_AF-A0A6G4U976-F1
#
_entry.id   AF-A0A6G4U976-F1
#
_cell.length_a   1.000
_cell.length_b   1.000
_cell.length_c   1.000
_cell.angle_alpha   90.00
_cell.angle_beta   90.00
_cell.angle_gamma   90.00
#
_symmetry.space_group_name_H-M   'P 1'
#
loop_
_entity.id
_entity.type
_entity.pdbx_description
1 polymer ?
#
loop_
_entity_poly.entity_id
_entity_poly.type
_entity_poly.pdbx_seq_one_letter_code
_entity_poly.pdbx_strand_id
1 'polypeptide(L)'
;MSDLAGMLDDAARGVFPPADGAVRVLPQPSAREAGVIAFTGCSVVFADAEAEWVRGLLPDGDLSAPLNPPFLSALCERLGRRVNNIDMLTVADAVAGPPGIALTPVGGRGHPRVERALRHRDDVRAWSVPGGVVLLGRGVAGRWEVAV
;
A
#
# COMPACT_ATOMS: atom_id res chain seq x y z
N MET A 1 4.97 -18.03 3.32
CA MET A 1 4.55 -16.63 3.20
C MET A 1 3.17 -16.50 3.85
N SER A 2 3.08 -16.04 5.10
CA SER A 2 1.80 -16.04 5.84
C SER A 2 1.09 -14.68 5.88
N ASP A 3 1.77 -13.58 5.54
CA ASP A 3 1.20 -12.23 5.61
C ASP A 3 1.66 -11.32 4.46
N LEU A 4 1.08 -10.11 4.41
CA LEU A 4 1.35 -9.14 3.36
C LEU A 4 2.79 -8.60 3.42
N ALA A 5 3.34 -8.41 4.61
CA ALA A 5 4.68 -7.86 4.78
C ALA A 5 5.73 -8.78 4.15
N GLY A 6 5.70 -10.06 4.51
CA GLY A 6 6.61 -11.06 3.94
C GLY A 6 6.46 -11.20 2.42
N MET A 7 5.23 -11.10 1.91
CA MET A 7 5.01 -11.13 0.46
C MET A 7 5.61 -9.92 -0.27
N LEU A 8 5.51 -8.72 0.32
CA LEU A 8 6.10 -7.52 -0.26
C LEU A 8 7.63 -7.50 -0.14
N ASP A 9 8.18 -8.07 0.93
CA ASP A 9 9.63 -8.27 1.11
C ASP A 9 10.19 -9.30 0.10
N ASP A 10 9.44 -10.36 -0.20
CA ASP A 10 9.79 -11.31 -1.26
C ASP A 10 9.75 -10.64 -2.63
N ALA A 11 8.68 -9.90 -2.94
CA ALA A 11 8.56 -9.17 -4.20
C ALA A 11 9.67 -8.12 -4.38
N ALA A 12 10.08 -7.44 -3.30
CA ALA A 12 11.19 -6.51 -3.31
C ALA A 12 12.53 -7.18 -3.68
N ARG A 13 12.68 -8.47 -3.38
CA ARG A 13 13.85 -9.30 -3.73
C ARG A 13 13.69 -10.03 -5.06
N GLY A 14 12.66 -9.70 -5.84
CA GLY A 14 12.37 -10.34 -7.13
C GLY A 14 11.68 -11.71 -7.03
N VAL A 15 11.22 -12.09 -5.83
CA VAL A 15 10.45 -13.33 -5.61
C VAL A 15 8.97 -12.97 -5.61
N PHE A 16 8.36 -13.05 -6.79
CA PHE A 16 6.95 -12.70 -6.98
C PHE A 16 6.02 -13.89 -6.69
N PRO A 17 4.76 -13.63 -6.28
CA PRO A 17 3.74 -14.67 -6.28
C PRO A 17 3.52 -15.24 -7.69
N PRO A 18 3.11 -16.52 -7.83
CA PRO A 18 2.90 -17.12 -9.13
C PRO A 18 1.75 -16.43 -9.88
N ALA A 19 1.91 -16.25 -11.19
CA ALA A 19 0.92 -15.70 -12.11
C ALA A 19 -0.15 -16.73 -12.48
N ASP A 20 -0.84 -17.26 -11.47
CA ASP A 20 -1.80 -18.37 -11.56
C ASP A 20 -3.27 -17.92 -11.69
N GLY A 21 -3.51 -16.63 -11.86
CA GLY A 21 -4.83 -16.02 -11.88
C GLY A 21 -5.50 -15.96 -10.51
N ALA A 22 -4.83 -16.40 -9.44
CA ALA A 22 -5.45 -16.50 -8.13
C ALA A 22 -5.62 -15.12 -7.46
N VAL A 23 -6.70 -15.02 -6.67
CA VAL A 23 -6.88 -13.97 -5.68
C VAL A 23 -6.59 -14.53 -4.29
N ARG A 24 -5.49 -14.06 -3.70
CA ARG A 24 -5.07 -14.43 -2.34
C ARG A 24 -5.74 -13.49 -1.35
N VAL A 25 -6.42 -14.02 -0.35
CA VAL A 25 -7.05 -13.23 0.72
C VAL A 25 -6.18 -13.35 1.95
N LEU A 26 -5.72 -12.21 2.46
CA LEU A 26 -4.86 -12.09 3.64
C LEU A 26 -5.55 -11.23 4.70
N PRO A 27 -5.23 -11.41 5.99
CA PRO A 27 -5.72 -10.52 7.05
C PRO A 27 -5.18 -9.09 6.86
N GLN A 28 -5.84 -8.10 7.48
CA GLN A 28 -5.31 -6.74 7.52
C GLN A 28 -3.96 -6.72 8.26
N PRO A 29 -2.91 -6.08 7.71
CA PRO A 29 -1.63 -5.93 8.43
C PRO A 29 -1.74 -4.96 9.62
N SER A 30 -2.72 -4.06 9.61
CA SER A 30 -3.01 -3.13 10.70
C SER A 30 -4.45 -2.60 10.60
N ALA A 31 -4.98 -2.03 11.69
CA ALA A 31 -6.31 -1.43 11.69
C ALA A 31 -6.47 -0.27 10.69
N ARG A 32 -5.39 0.34 10.20
CA ARG A 32 -5.42 1.39 9.18
C ARG A 32 -5.63 0.82 7.78
N GLU A 33 -5.20 -0.41 7.53
CA GLU A 33 -4.85 -0.88 6.19
C GLU A 33 -5.77 -2.01 5.72
N ALA A 34 -6.53 -1.73 4.67
CA ALA A 34 -7.18 -2.73 3.84
C ALA A 34 -7.08 -2.32 2.38
N GLY A 35 -7.04 -3.29 1.46
CA GLY A 35 -7.00 -2.99 0.05
C GLY A 35 -6.65 -4.18 -0.84
N VAL A 36 -6.24 -3.84 -2.05
CA VAL A 36 -5.90 -4.79 -3.11
C VAL A 36 -4.54 -4.42 -3.68
N ILE A 37 -3.64 -5.40 -3.82
CA ILE A 37 -2.40 -5.28 -4.58
C ILE A 37 -2.50 -6.23 -5.76
N ALA A 38 -2.44 -5.69 -6.97
CA ALA A 38 -2.31 -6.49 -8.18
C ALA A 38 -0.82 -6.72 -8.49
N PHE A 39 -0.48 -7.98 -8.73
CA PHE A 39 0.78 -8.40 -9.33
C PHE A 39 0.53 -8.86 -10.76
N THR A 40 1.59 -9.23 -11.49
CA THR A 40 1.44 -9.87 -12.79
C THR A 40 0.66 -11.17 -12.66
N GLY A 41 -0.54 -11.22 -13.24
CA GLY A 41 -1.35 -12.43 -13.34
C GLY A 41 -1.90 -12.97 -12.01
N CYS A 42 -1.88 -12.19 -10.93
CA CYS A 42 -2.58 -12.53 -9.69
C CYS A 42 -2.85 -11.27 -8.85
N SER A 43 -3.70 -11.40 -7.83
CA SER A 43 -4.01 -10.30 -6.92
C SER A 43 -4.03 -10.75 -5.47
N VAL A 44 -3.83 -9.79 -4.57
CA VAL A 44 -3.88 -9.98 -3.13
C VAL A 44 -4.89 -9.00 -2.56
N VAL A 45 -5.93 -9.52 -1.92
CA VAL A 45 -6.87 -8.74 -1.13
C VAL A 45 -6.46 -8.88 0.33
N PHE A 46 -6.09 -7.78 0.96
CA PHE A 46 -5.75 -7.75 2.39
C PHE A 46 -6.87 -7.00 3.13
N ALA A 47 -7.72 -7.74 3.83
CA ALA A 47 -8.90 -7.22 4.50
C ALA A 47 -9.40 -8.21 5.55
N ASP A 48 -10.03 -7.72 6.61
CA ASP A 48 -10.70 -8.57 7.60
C ASP A 48 -12.10 -8.92 7.06
N ALA A 49 -12.09 -9.73 6.00
CA ALA A 49 -13.26 -10.23 5.31
C ALA A 49 -13.04 -11.72 4.97
N GLU A 50 -14.12 -12.50 5.02
CA GLU A 50 -14.08 -13.93 4.72
C GLU A 50 -13.65 -14.18 3.27
N ALA A 51 -12.78 -15.17 3.07
CA ALA A 51 -12.19 -15.43 1.77
C ALA A 51 -13.24 -15.91 0.74
N GLU A 52 -14.23 -16.69 1.16
CA GLU A 52 -15.36 -17.12 0.33
C GLU A 52 -16.20 -15.93 -0.13
N TRP A 53 -16.42 -14.94 0.75
CA TRP A 53 -17.17 -13.73 0.40
C TRP A 53 -16.42 -12.90 -0.65
N VAL A 54 -15.11 -12.71 -0.49
CA VAL A 54 -14.27 -12.03 -1.48
C VAL A 54 -14.33 -12.73 -2.83
N ARG A 55 -14.15 -14.05 -2.87
CA ARG A 55 -14.16 -14.83 -4.12
C ARG A 55 -15.52 -14.83 -4.79
N GLY A 56 -16.62 -14.88 -4.02
CA GLY A 56 -17.98 -14.86 -4.55
C GLY A 56 -18.37 -13.56 -5.27
N LEU A 57 -17.60 -12.48 -5.11
CA LEU A 57 -17.82 -11.21 -5.81
C LEU A 57 -17.04 -11.10 -7.13
N LEU A 58 -16.12 -12.03 -7.40
CA LEU A 58 -15.20 -11.93 -8.52
C LEU A 58 -15.67 -12.83 -9.67
N PRO A 59 -15.86 -12.29 -10.89
CA PRO A 59 -16.13 -13.09 -12.07
C PRO A 59 -14.97 -14.04 -12.38
N ASP A 60 -15.28 -15.29 -12.73
CA ASP A 60 -14.26 -16.28 -13.11
C ASP A 60 -13.45 -15.79 -14.31
N GLY A 61 -12.12 -15.88 -14.20
CA GLY A 61 -11.18 -15.53 -15.27
C GLY A 61 -10.94 -14.04 -15.49
N ASP A 62 -11.60 -13.14 -14.74
CA ASP A 62 -11.36 -11.70 -14.84
C ASP A 62 -10.25 -11.25 -13.88
N LEU A 63 -9.03 -11.17 -14.40
CA LEU A 63 -7.85 -10.70 -13.65
C LEU A 63 -7.95 -9.23 -13.20
N SER A 64 -8.82 -8.43 -13.84
CA SER A 64 -9.00 -7.02 -13.51
C SER A 64 -10.04 -6.79 -12.41
N ALA A 65 -10.94 -7.76 -12.20
CA ALA A 65 -12.06 -7.64 -11.27
C ALA A 65 -11.69 -7.15 -9.86
N PRO A 66 -10.58 -7.58 -9.23
CA PRO A 66 -10.21 -7.09 -7.90
C PRO A 66 -9.91 -5.59 -7.83
N LEU A 67 -9.59 -4.93 -8.95
CA LEU A 67 -9.36 -3.48 -9.02
C LEU A 67 -10.54 -2.72 -9.63
N ASN A 68 -11.59 -3.42 -10.08
CA ASN A 68 -12.72 -2.78 -10.74
C ASN A 68 -13.71 -2.17 -9.73
N PRO A 69 -14.43 -1.09 -10.12
CA PRO A 69 -15.36 -0.40 -9.23
C PRO A 69 -16.40 -1.28 -8.51
N PRO A 70 -16.99 -2.34 -9.11
CA PRO A 70 -17.96 -3.18 -8.41
C PRO A 70 -17.37 -3.86 -7.16
N PHE A 71 -16.20 -4.49 -7.29
CA PHE A 71 -15.53 -5.16 -6.17
C PHE A 71 -15.06 -4.16 -5.11
N LEU A 72 -14.39 -3.08 -5.53
CA LEU A 72 -13.88 -2.07 -4.61
C LEU A 72 -15.01 -1.36 -3.84
N SER A 73 -16.16 -1.12 -4.49
CA SER A 73 -17.35 -0.56 -3.83
C SER A 73 -17.89 -1.51 -2.75
N ALA A 74 -18.04 -2.79 -3.06
CA ALA A 74 -18.51 -3.80 -2.10
C ALA A 74 -17.55 -3.97 -0.92
N LEU A 75 -16.23 -3.97 -1.17
CA LEU A 75 -15.22 -4.02 -0.12
C LEU A 75 -15.27 -2.79 0.79
N CYS A 76 -15.46 -1.60 0.21
CA CYS A 76 -15.60 -0.36 0.97
C CYS A 76 -16.85 -0.37 1.87
N GLU A 77 -18.00 -0.78 1.33
CA GLU A 77 -19.24 -0.89 2.10
C GLU A 77 -19.08 -1.88 3.26
N ARG A 78 -18.50 -3.06 2.99
CA ARG A 78 -18.27 -4.10 3.99
C ARG A 78 -17.40 -3.63 5.15
N LEU A 79 -16.37 -2.84 4.86
CA LEU A 79 -15.40 -2.37 5.85
C LEU A 79 -15.73 -1.00 6.46
N GLY A 80 -16.80 -0.33 6.00
CA GLY A 80 -17.08 1.06 6.38
C GLY A 80 -15.98 2.03 5.95
N ARG A 81 -15.34 1.77 4.81
CA ARG A 81 -14.19 2.53 4.27
C ARG A 81 -14.54 3.23 2.97
N ARG A 82 -13.60 4.02 2.46
CA ARG A 82 -13.67 4.63 1.12
C ARG A 82 -12.41 4.32 0.36
N VAL A 83 -12.56 3.99 -0.92
CA VAL A 83 -11.45 3.79 -1.84
C VAL A 83 -10.79 5.15 -2.13
N ASN A 84 -9.47 5.14 -2.25
CA ASN A 84 -8.69 6.30 -2.73
C ASN A 84 -8.34 6.08 -4.21
N ASN A 85 -7.30 6.72 -4.74
CA ASN A 85 -6.78 6.44 -6.07
C ASN A 85 -6.13 5.05 -6.16
N ILE A 86 -6.20 4.46 -7.36
CA ILE A 86 -5.29 3.37 -7.75
C ILE A 86 -3.92 4.01 -8.02
N ASP A 87 -2.86 3.38 -7.54
CA ASP A 87 -1.49 3.86 -7.66
C ASP A 87 -0.52 2.70 -7.83
N MET A 88 0.73 3.01 -8.18
CA MET A 88 1.80 2.05 -8.30
C MET A 88 2.66 2.03 -7.04
N LEU A 89 2.82 0.83 -6.47
CA LEU A 89 3.77 0.61 -5.40
C LEU A 89 5.13 0.24 -6.01
N THR A 90 6.13 1.09 -5.78
CA THR A 90 7.52 0.85 -6.19
C THR A 90 8.39 0.56 -4.98
N VAL A 91 9.55 -0.05 -5.23
CA VAL A 91 10.55 -0.32 -4.20
C VAL A 91 11.92 0.10 -4.73
N ALA A 92 12.73 0.62 -3.83
CA ALA A 92 14.13 0.94 -4.08
C ALA A 92 14.93 0.58 -2.84
N ASP A 93 16.15 0.09 -3.05
CA ASP A 93 17.07 -0.17 -1.96
C ASP A 93 17.58 1.13 -1.34
N ALA A 94 17.86 1.08 -0.04
CA ALA A 94 18.54 2.17 0.62
C ALA A 94 19.97 2.32 0.05
N VAL A 95 20.31 3.53 -0.37
CA VAL A 95 21.68 3.86 -0.80
C VAL A 95 22.51 4.23 0.43
N ALA A 96 23.75 3.75 0.46
CA ALA A 96 24.69 4.07 1.55
C ALA A 96 25.11 5.56 1.50
N GLY A 97 25.36 6.12 2.69
CA GLY A 97 25.86 7.48 2.84
C GLY A 97 24.76 8.52 3.16
N PRO A 98 25.16 9.78 3.39
CA PRO A 98 24.21 10.85 3.64
C PRO A 98 23.43 11.23 2.37
N PRO A 99 22.23 11.81 2.51
CA PRO A 99 21.47 12.30 1.35
C PRO A 99 22.26 13.37 0.60
N GLY A 100 22.27 13.30 -0.73
CA GLY A 100 22.91 14.28 -1.62
C GLY A 100 22.20 15.64 -1.72
N ILE A 101 21.21 15.90 -0.86
CA ILE A 101 20.41 17.11 -0.81
C ILE A 101 20.32 17.61 0.64
N ALA A 102 20.36 18.93 0.83
CA ALA A 102 20.21 19.53 2.15
C ALA A 102 18.78 19.28 2.69
N LEU A 103 18.70 18.63 3.85
CA LEU A 103 17.44 18.34 4.55
C LEU A 103 17.31 19.24 5.78
N THR A 104 16.28 20.07 5.83
CA THR A 104 15.94 20.86 7.02
C THR A 104 14.69 20.27 7.67
N PRO A 105 14.75 19.74 8.91
CA PRO A 105 13.58 19.17 9.58
C PRO A 105 12.41 20.16 9.65
N VAL A 106 11.19 19.67 9.41
CA VAL A 106 9.96 20.46 9.51
C VAL A 106 9.13 19.97 10.70
N GLY A 107 8.77 20.89 11.58
CA GLY A 107 7.86 20.63 12.71
C GLY A 107 6.42 20.35 12.25
N GLY A 108 5.68 19.56 13.03
CA GLY A 108 4.37 19.04 12.63
C GLY A 108 3.19 19.98 12.91
N ARG A 109 2.66 20.60 11.83
CA ARG A 109 1.25 20.94 11.48
C ARG A 109 1.22 22.21 10.62
N GLY A 110 0.37 22.25 9.58
CA GLY A 110 0.18 23.42 8.69
C GLY A 110 0.64 23.24 7.23
N HIS A 111 1.48 22.25 6.90
CA HIS A 111 1.83 21.95 5.51
C HIS A 111 0.92 20.85 4.93
N PRO A 112 0.17 21.08 3.82
CA PRO A 112 -0.82 20.13 3.31
C PRO A 112 -0.27 18.72 3.02
N ARG A 113 1.00 18.61 2.57
CA ARG A 113 1.65 17.30 2.35
C ARG A 113 1.96 16.55 3.64
N VAL A 114 2.32 17.26 4.72
CA VAL A 114 2.55 16.65 6.03
C VAL A 114 1.23 16.14 6.61
N GLU A 115 0.17 16.94 6.51
CA GLU A 115 -1.17 16.53 6.95
C GLU A 115 -1.69 15.33 6.18
N ARG A 116 -1.44 15.26 4.86
CA ARG A 116 -1.77 14.07 4.06
C ARG A 116 -0.96 12.86 4.52
N ALA A 117 0.35 12.99 4.72
CA ALA A 117 1.19 11.87 5.15
C ALA A 117 0.74 11.30 6.50
N LEU A 118 0.41 12.16 7.47
CA LEU A 118 -0.09 11.77 8.79
C LEU A 118 -1.42 10.99 8.76
N ARG A 119 -2.22 11.13 7.70
CA ARG A 119 -3.47 10.35 7.53
C ARG A 119 -3.23 8.93 7.01
N HIS A 120 -2.11 8.70 6.34
CA HIS A 120 -1.87 7.47 5.59
C HIS A 120 -0.68 6.65 6.11
N ARG A 121 0.12 7.19 7.05
CA ARG A 121 1.36 6.57 7.52
C ARG A 121 1.56 6.82 9.01
N ASP A 122 2.25 5.88 9.66
CA ASP A 122 2.82 6.08 10.99
C ASP A 122 4.24 6.64 10.90
N ASP A 123 4.79 7.06 12.04
CA ASP A 123 6.18 7.49 12.19
C ASP A 123 6.65 8.52 11.16
N VAL A 124 5.75 9.45 10.80
CA VAL A 124 6.01 10.45 9.76
C VAL A 124 7.11 11.39 10.20
N ARG A 125 8.15 11.47 9.37
CA ARG A 125 9.26 12.43 9.45
C ARG A 125 9.24 13.28 8.19
N ALA A 126 9.42 14.59 8.35
CA ALA A 126 9.33 15.55 7.26
C ALA A 126 10.54 16.48 7.25
N TRP A 127 11.02 16.78 6.04
CA TRP A 127 12.11 17.71 5.79
C TRP A 127 11.73 18.64 4.64
N SER A 128 12.09 19.91 4.76
CA SER A 128 12.14 20.84 3.64
C SER A 128 13.44 20.63 2.88
N VAL A 129 13.32 20.72 1.56
CA VAL A 129 14.44 20.69 0.61
C VAL A 129 14.31 21.88 -0.33
N PRO A 130 15.37 22.28 -1.06
CA PRO A 130 15.24 23.26 -2.12
C PRO A 130 14.12 22.85 -3.10
N GLY A 131 13.06 23.67 -3.17
CA GLY A 131 11.93 23.46 -4.09
C GLY A 131 10.83 22.51 -3.60
N GLY A 132 10.88 21.96 -2.39
CA GLY A 132 9.83 21.05 -1.94
C GLY A 132 9.96 20.51 -0.52
N VAL A 133 9.22 19.44 -0.25
CA VAL A 133 9.24 18.69 1.00
C VAL A 133 9.45 17.21 0.69
N VAL A 134 10.22 16.53 1.54
CA VAL A 134 10.39 15.08 1.50
C VAL A 134 9.84 14.54 2.81
N LEU A 135 9.01 13.50 2.73
CA LEU A 135 8.47 12.84 3.91
C LEU A 135 8.77 11.34 3.85
N LEU A 136 9.14 10.78 4.98
CA LEU A 136 9.22 9.35 5.19
C LEU A 136 8.21 8.95 6.26
N GLY A 137 7.60 7.78 6.10
CA GLY A 137 6.73 7.19 7.11
C GLY A 137 6.58 5.70 6.89
N ARG A 138 5.86 5.05 7.81
CA ARG A 138 5.49 3.64 7.73
C ARG A 138 4.13 3.51 7.06
N GLY A 139 4.13 3.02 5.83
CA GLY A 139 2.91 2.78 5.05
C GLY A 139 2.56 1.30 5.02
N VAL A 140 2.15 0.82 3.84
CA VAL A 140 1.53 -0.50 3.64
C VAL A 140 2.40 -1.60 4.23
N ALA A 141 1.80 -2.37 5.15
CA ALA A 141 2.43 -3.47 5.87
C ALA A 141 3.65 -3.05 6.69
N GLY A 142 3.65 -1.81 7.21
CA GLY A 142 4.72 -1.28 8.06
C GLY A 142 6.02 -0.99 7.32
N ARG A 143 6.03 -0.98 5.99
CA ARG A 143 7.24 -0.68 5.20
C ARG A 143 7.52 0.81 5.19
N TRP A 144 8.80 1.16 5.06
CA TRP A 144 9.19 2.55 4.83
C TRP A 144 8.71 3.00 3.46
N GLU A 145 7.99 4.11 3.44
CA GLU A 145 7.49 4.75 2.23
C GLU A 145 7.91 6.22 2.19
N VAL A 146 8.25 6.67 0.99
CA VAL A 146 8.42 8.09 0.68
C VAL A 146 7.08 8.68 0.26
N ALA A 147 6.79 9.90 0.73
CA ALA A 147 5.73 10.73 0.20
C ALA A 147 6.34 12.03 -0.33
N VAL A 148 6.03 12.32 -1.60
CA VAL A 148 6.44 13.52 -2.33
C VAL A 148 5.22 14.36 -2.72
#